data_AF-A0A2D0QM56-F1
#
_entry.id   AF-A0A2D0QM56-F1
#
_cell.length_a   1.000
_cell.length_b   1.000
_cell.length_c   1.000
_cell.angle_alpha   90.00
_cell.angle_beta   90.00
_cell.angle_gamma   90.00
#
_symmetry.space_group_name_H-M   'P 1'
#
loop_
_entity.id
_entity.type
_entity.pdbx_description
1 polymer ?
#
loop_
_entity_poly.entity_id
_entity_poly.type
_entity_poly.pdbx_seq_one_letter_code
_entity_poly.pdbx_strand_id
1 'polypeptide(L)'
;MKHSNLNPEESSLFLEVYNVNGAVVLPLHSSIALFLLSYTECKSFQVYLLSDQPGSVEALAGSLPKSLAVSEVKREEAPALVAACRLPAVLEPNGRFCRAGLAVVLRHVIQTTCLLEPQRRDVSSLLGFKNTCLKACAEVSRWTRLCELDIPSAVEDHLRNPTEARLHLPSALLQLEHRLAEPVKVHNDDKLRRHKLQQQKNSGKNSEGNSQPPDSQQEDPLNKSQRGVEMSAALAKLSVDGAPPVPTTRERSNVRKVKTTELPELEHVFAEGLYFTLTDVVLLPCIHQYLISLQNHAPHVLLQIPLLLRWYQRLQELPGVLRTAKDCGIVLFSLQVPQPCSTHPDAPHCLESDQESPAPSQEHFVGGPRPTLSKLQEHGIEAVFSPHPCAAWTLDWESLPAAVNPTEGKMSVTRAVRKRQQLNNLVAMVKELADPDHTIVDFCSGGGHVGIVLAHTLPQCQVILIENKEESLVRARHRSSQLGLQNISFIQANLDYFIGNFQVGRGLDKKEDR
;
A
#
# COMPACT_ATOMS: atom_id res chain seq x y z
N MET A 1 -27.66 -18.92 21.13
CA MET A 1 -26.36 -18.94 20.44
C MET A 1 -26.61 -19.33 19.00
N LYS A 2 -26.74 -18.34 18.11
CA LYS A 2 -26.79 -18.59 16.67
C LYS A 2 -25.35 -18.46 16.17
N HIS A 3 -24.75 -19.57 15.78
CA HIS A 3 -23.48 -19.54 15.05
C HIS A 3 -23.73 -18.75 13.75
N SER A 4 -23.05 -17.61 13.59
CA SER A 4 -22.94 -16.94 12.30
C SER A 4 -22.26 -17.91 11.34
N ASN A 5 -22.92 -18.19 10.22
CA ASN A 5 -22.43 -19.07 9.15
C ASN A 5 -21.22 -18.43 8.47
N LEU A 6 -20.05 -18.51 9.08
CA LEU A 6 -18.77 -18.31 8.41
C LEU A 6 -18.59 -19.49 7.45
N ASN A 7 -18.61 -19.24 6.15
CA ASN A 7 -18.40 -20.25 5.13
C ASN A 7 -16.97 -20.83 5.27
N PRO A 8 -16.78 -22.12 5.56
CA PRO A 8 -15.50 -22.66 6.04
C PRO A 8 -14.36 -22.74 5.01
N GLU A 9 -14.59 -22.37 3.75
CA GLU A 9 -13.57 -22.44 2.69
C GLU A 9 -13.10 -21.08 2.14
N GLU A 10 -13.76 -19.98 2.50
CA GLU A 10 -13.47 -18.65 1.93
C GLU A 10 -12.88 -17.69 2.98
N SER A 11 -11.86 -16.93 2.58
CA SER A 11 -11.31 -15.87 3.44
C SER A 11 -12.35 -14.77 3.64
N SER A 12 -12.42 -14.23 4.85
CA SER A 12 -13.40 -13.21 5.22
C SER A 12 -12.74 -11.82 5.22
N LEU A 13 -13.24 -10.88 4.41
CA LEU A 13 -12.80 -9.49 4.40
C LEU A 13 -13.73 -8.64 5.27
N PHE A 14 -13.17 -7.98 6.27
CA PHE A 14 -13.87 -7.08 7.18
C PHE A 14 -13.57 -5.64 6.83
N LEU A 15 -14.64 -4.86 6.64
CA LEU A 15 -14.60 -3.44 6.29
C LEU A 15 -15.37 -2.64 7.32
N GLU A 16 -14.91 -1.42 7.59
CA GLU A 16 -15.57 -0.52 8.54
C GLU A 16 -16.71 0.23 7.87
N VAL A 17 -17.78 0.46 8.61
CA VAL A 17 -18.80 1.48 8.32
C VAL A 17 -19.05 2.28 9.59
N TYR A 18 -19.40 3.55 9.45
CA TYR A 18 -19.74 4.41 10.57
C TYR A 18 -21.06 5.14 10.33
N ASN A 19 -21.68 5.60 11.41
CA ASN A 19 -22.91 6.39 11.34
C ASN A 19 -22.59 7.85 11.69
N VAL A 20 -22.90 8.77 10.79
CA VAL A 20 -22.80 10.22 11.01
C VAL A 20 -24.20 10.81 10.91
N ASN A 21 -24.68 11.43 12.00
CA ASN A 21 -25.98 12.11 12.03
C ASN A 21 -27.17 11.27 11.54
N GLY A 22 -27.15 9.95 11.79
CA GLY A 22 -28.18 9.01 11.34
C GLY A 22 -27.96 8.43 9.95
N ALA A 23 -26.99 8.92 9.18
CA ALA A 23 -26.62 8.39 7.87
C ALA A 23 -25.46 7.38 8.00
N VAL A 24 -25.60 6.23 7.36
CA VAL A 24 -24.51 5.25 7.25
C VAL A 24 -23.53 5.73 6.18
N VAL A 25 -22.25 5.79 6.54
CA VAL A 25 -21.18 6.28 5.67
C VAL A 25 -20.09 5.22 5.56
N LEU A 26 -19.56 5.09 4.35
CA LEU A 26 -18.48 4.18 4.02
C LEU A 26 -17.15 4.96 4.06
N PRO A 27 -16.23 4.66 5.01
CA PRO A 27 -14.88 5.23 5.01
C PRO A 27 -14.16 5.00 3.69
N LEU A 28 -13.19 5.88 3.39
CA LEU A 28 -12.40 5.78 2.16
C LEU A 28 -11.64 4.46 2.08
N HIS A 29 -11.05 3.98 3.18
CA HIS A 29 -10.38 2.68 3.20
C HIS A 29 -11.31 1.52 2.79
N SER A 30 -12.56 1.52 3.25
CA SER A 30 -13.57 0.52 2.88
C SER A 30 -14.02 0.69 1.42
N SER A 31 -14.22 1.93 0.98
CA SER A 31 -14.58 2.26 -0.41
C SER A 31 -13.50 1.79 -1.39
N ILE A 32 -12.23 2.01 -1.09
CA ILE A 32 -11.09 1.56 -1.89
C ILE A 32 -11.05 0.03 -1.99
N ALA A 33 -11.26 -0.68 -0.88
CA ALA A 33 -11.27 -2.13 -0.87
C ALA A 33 -12.39 -2.71 -1.74
N LEU A 34 -13.61 -2.15 -1.64
CA LEU A 34 -14.74 -2.54 -2.49
C LEU A 34 -14.49 -2.20 -3.96
N PHE A 35 -13.90 -1.05 -4.24
CA PHE A 35 -13.54 -0.64 -5.59
C PHE A 35 -12.56 -1.63 -6.22
N LEU A 36 -11.50 -2.03 -5.51
CA LEU A 36 -10.55 -3.03 -6.05
C LEU A 36 -11.19 -4.41 -6.24
N LEU A 37 -12.01 -4.86 -5.28
CA LEU A 37 -12.74 -6.14 -5.43
C LEU A 37 -13.61 -6.14 -6.68
N SER A 38 -14.36 -5.05 -6.91
CA SER A 38 -15.18 -4.89 -8.10
C SER A 38 -14.33 -4.74 -9.38
N TYR A 39 -13.20 -4.03 -9.34
CA TYR A 39 -12.30 -3.86 -10.48
C TYR A 39 -11.70 -5.20 -10.93
N THR A 40 -11.25 -5.99 -9.96
CA THR A 40 -10.64 -7.30 -10.22
C THR A 40 -11.67 -8.40 -10.47
N GLU A 41 -12.95 -8.16 -10.18
CA GLU A 41 -14.04 -9.14 -10.19
C GLU A 41 -13.75 -10.33 -9.24
N CYS A 42 -13.02 -10.08 -8.15
CA CYS A 42 -12.62 -11.11 -7.21
C CYS A 42 -13.81 -11.54 -6.35
N LYS A 43 -14.16 -12.84 -6.38
CA LYS A 43 -15.25 -13.43 -5.60
C LYS A 43 -14.77 -14.36 -4.48
N SER A 44 -13.47 -14.42 -4.25
CA SER A 44 -12.84 -15.34 -3.29
C SER A 44 -12.93 -14.90 -1.83
N PHE A 45 -13.54 -13.74 -1.59
CA PHE A 45 -13.66 -13.14 -0.27
C PHE A 45 -15.14 -12.94 0.07
N GLN A 46 -15.56 -13.47 1.20
CA GLN A 46 -16.82 -13.09 1.81
C GLN A 46 -16.65 -11.73 2.48
N VAL A 47 -17.44 -10.73 2.10
CA VAL A 47 -17.30 -9.37 2.62
C VAL A 47 -18.24 -9.15 3.80
N TYR A 48 -17.69 -8.65 4.90
CA TYR A 48 -18.42 -8.29 6.11
C TYR A 48 -18.24 -6.79 6.41
N LEU A 49 -19.35 -6.07 6.54
CA LEU A 49 -19.35 -4.70 7.07
C LEU A 49 -19.50 -4.76 8.59
N LEU A 50 -18.53 -4.20 9.31
CA LEU A 50 -18.61 -4.02 10.75
C LEU A 50 -19.37 -2.75 11.07
N SER A 51 -20.55 -2.91 11.65
CA SER A 51 -21.43 -1.81 12.06
C SER A 51 -21.80 -1.89 13.54
N ASP A 52 -22.08 -0.73 14.13
CA ASP A 52 -22.65 -0.61 15.47
C ASP A 52 -24.20 -0.66 15.44
N GLN A 53 -24.82 -0.42 14.27
CA GLN A 53 -26.27 -0.40 14.08
C GLN A 53 -26.68 -1.29 12.90
N PRO A 54 -27.78 -2.04 13.00
CA PRO A 54 -28.24 -2.89 11.89
C PRO A 54 -28.78 -2.06 10.72
N GLY A 55 -28.73 -2.63 9.52
CA GLY A 55 -29.34 -2.04 8.32
C GLY A 55 -28.34 -1.29 7.44
N SER A 56 -27.04 -1.46 7.68
CA SER A 56 -26.00 -0.73 6.94
C SER A 56 -25.88 -1.18 5.49
N VAL A 57 -26.16 -2.46 5.23
CA VAL A 57 -26.13 -3.01 3.87
C VAL A 57 -27.25 -2.43 3.02
N GLU A 58 -28.46 -2.32 3.57
CA GLU A 58 -29.61 -1.72 2.89
C GLU A 58 -29.40 -0.22 2.66
N ALA A 59 -28.87 0.49 3.65
CA ALA A 59 -28.56 1.92 3.54
C ALA A 59 -27.51 2.21 2.46
N LEU A 60 -26.53 1.32 2.28
CA LEU A 60 -25.44 1.46 1.31
C LEU A 60 -25.67 0.71 -0.01
N ALA A 61 -26.87 0.17 -0.27
CA ALA A 61 -27.14 -0.68 -1.44
C ALA A 61 -26.82 0.00 -2.79
N GLY A 62 -26.82 1.33 -2.86
CA GLY A 62 -26.42 2.10 -4.05
C GLY A 62 -24.90 2.22 -4.25
N SER A 63 -24.10 2.04 -3.20
CA SER A 63 -22.63 2.16 -3.20
C SER A 63 -21.92 0.81 -3.12
N LEU A 64 -22.64 -0.25 -2.77
CA LEU A 64 -22.10 -1.62 -2.72
C LEU A 64 -22.14 -2.28 -4.11
N PRO A 65 -21.02 -2.85 -4.58
CA PRO A 65 -21.01 -3.59 -5.84
C PRO A 65 -21.96 -4.79 -5.80
N LYS A 66 -22.91 -4.83 -6.74
CA LYS A 66 -23.92 -5.90 -6.85
C LYS A 66 -23.34 -7.29 -7.08
N SER A 67 -22.11 -7.37 -7.58
CA SER A 67 -21.38 -8.60 -7.86
C SER A 67 -20.78 -9.26 -6.61
N LEU A 68 -20.72 -8.54 -5.48
CA LEU A 68 -20.10 -9.00 -4.24
C LEU A 68 -21.15 -9.49 -3.24
N ALA A 69 -20.86 -10.61 -2.58
CA ALA A 69 -21.62 -11.07 -1.44
C ALA A 69 -21.20 -10.27 -0.19
N VAL A 70 -22.03 -9.29 0.19
CA VAL A 70 -21.80 -8.43 1.35
C VAL A 70 -22.78 -8.81 2.46
N SER A 71 -22.27 -8.94 3.68
CA SER A 71 -23.06 -9.21 4.89
C SER A 71 -22.69 -8.22 5.99
N GLU A 72 -23.56 -8.08 6.98
CA GLU A 72 -23.34 -7.21 8.15
C GLU A 72 -22.99 -8.06 9.36
N VAL A 73 -22.01 -7.60 10.15
CA VAL A 73 -21.62 -8.19 11.43
C VAL A 73 -21.49 -7.08 12.45
N LYS A 74 -21.96 -7.31 13.68
CA LYS A 74 -21.78 -6.33 14.76
C LYS A 74 -20.32 -6.21 15.14
N ARG A 75 -19.86 -5.01 15.45
CA ARG A 75 -18.47 -4.77 15.88
C ARG A 75 -18.07 -5.65 17.07
N GLU A 76 -18.98 -5.90 18.02
CA GLU A 76 -18.75 -6.76 19.19
C GLU A 76 -18.59 -8.25 18.84
N GLU A 77 -19.14 -8.67 17.71
CA GLU A 77 -19.14 -10.06 17.23
C GLU A 77 -17.96 -10.32 16.28
N ALA A 78 -17.12 -9.32 16.03
CA ALA A 78 -15.95 -9.46 15.18
C ALA A 78 -14.93 -10.45 15.77
N PRO A 79 -14.30 -11.32 14.95
CA PRO A 79 -13.27 -12.22 15.42
C PRO A 79 -12.12 -11.49 16.13
N ALA A 80 -11.58 -12.07 17.20
CA ALA A 80 -10.60 -11.40 18.06
C ALA A 80 -9.39 -10.81 17.32
N LEU A 81 -8.85 -11.52 16.32
CA LEU A 81 -7.74 -11.00 15.51
C LEU A 81 -8.12 -9.79 14.64
N VAL A 82 -9.36 -9.77 14.15
CA VAL A 82 -9.90 -8.65 13.36
C VAL A 82 -10.16 -7.46 14.28
N ALA A 83 -10.78 -7.68 15.44
CA ALA A 83 -11.01 -6.65 16.45
C ALA A 83 -9.70 -6.03 17.00
N ALA A 84 -8.61 -6.80 16.97
CA ALA A 84 -7.27 -6.34 17.32
C ALA A 84 -6.58 -5.52 16.22
N CYS A 85 -7.22 -5.30 15.06
CA CYS A 85 -6.66 -4.59 13.93
C CYS A 85 -7.54 -3.41 13.49
N ARG A 86 -6.89 -2.36 12.96
CA ARG A 86 -7.58 -1.36 12.15
C ARG A 86 -7.98 -1.98 10.82
N LEU A 87 -9.17 -1.65 10.33
CA LEU A 87 -9.70 -2.14 9.07
C LEU A 87 -9.14 -1.35 7.87
N PRO A 88 -9.06 -1.96 6.66
CA PRO A 88 -9.57 -3.28 6.29
C PRO A 88 -8.70 -4.43 6.85
N ALA A 89 -9.35 -5.57 7.11
CA ALA A 89 -8.66 -6.78 7.56
C ALA A 89 -9.25 -8.04 6.90
N VAL A 90 -8.38 -8.97 6.50
CA VAL A 90 -8.75 -10.28 5.94
C VAL A 90 -8.38 -11.36 6.93
N LEU A 91 -9.36 -12.18 7.33
CA LEU A 91 -9.16 -13.36 8.16
C LEU A 91 -9.21 -14.62 7.29
N GLU A 92 -8.19 -15.47 7.39
CA GLU A 92 -8.21 -16.78 6.75
C GLU A 92 -9.24 -17.72 7.43
N PRO A 93 -9.76 -18.75 6.72
CA PRO A 93 -10.78 -19.66 7.26
C PRO A 93 -10.40 -20.36 8.58
N ASN A 94 -9.09 -20.54 8.82
CA ASN A 94 -8.58 -21.15 10.05
C ASN A 94 -8.71 -20.25 11.30
N GLY A 95 -9.12 -18.99 11.14
CA GLY A 95 -9.30 -18.01 12.22
C GLY A 95 -8.02 -17.59 12.95
N ARG A 96 -6.83 -17.99 12.47
CA ARG A 96 -5.53 -17.79 13.13
C ARG A 96 -4.56 -16.90 12.36
N PHE A 97 -4.89 -16.56 11.11
CA PHE A 97 -4.06 -15.71 10.28
C PHE A 97 -4.88 -14.53 9.76
N CYS A 98 -4.50 -13.33 10.18
CA CYS A 98 -5.15 -12.09 9.80
C CYS A 98 -4.18 -11.22 8.98
N ARG A 99 -4.66 -10.58 7.93
CA ARG A 99 -3.93 -9.57 7.15
C ARG A 99 -4.62 -8.24 7.36
N ALA A 100 -3.92 -7.24 7.86
CA ALA A 100 -4.51 -5.93 8.14
C ALA A 100 -3.69 -4.80 7.51
N GLY A 101 -4.41 -3.74 7.14
CA GLY A 101 -3.88 -2.60 6.43
C GLY A 101 -4.24 -2.60 4.95
N LEU A 102 -4.47 -1.41 4.42
CA LEU A 102 -5.02 -1.21 3.08
C LEU A 102 -4.07 -1.80 2.03
N ALA A 103 -2.80 -1.38 2.01
CA ALA A 103 -1.84 -1.87 1.02
C ALA A 103 -1.65 -3.39 1.12
N VAL A 104 -1.60 -3.93 2.34
CA VAL A 104 -1.47 -5.38 2.60
C VAL A 104 -2.68 -6.14 2.05
N VAL A 105 -3.89 -5.71 2.41
CA VAL A 105 -5.16 -6.35 2.00
C VAL A 105 -5.36 -6.25 0.49
N LEU A 106 -5.18 -5.07 -0.10
CA LEU A 106 -5.38 -4.86 -1.54
C LEU A 106 -4.41 -5.69 -2.38
N ARG A 107 -3.14 -5.76 -1.96
CA ARG A 107 -2.16 -6.63 -2.62
C ARG A 107 -2.52 -8.10 -2.48
N HIS A 108 -3.03 -8.52 -1.32
CA HIS A 108 -3.49 -9.90 -1.11
C HIS A 108 -4.68 -10.25 -2.02
N VAL A 109 -5.62 -9.32 -2.22
CA VAL A 109 -6.73 -9.49 -3.18
C VAL A 109 -6.18 -9.71 -4.59
N ILE A 110 -5.28 -8.84 -5.06
CA ILE A 110 -4.66 -8.98 -6.39
C ILE A 110 -3.90 -10.30 -6.53
N GLN A 111 -3.09 -10.67 -5.53
CA GLN A 111 -2.33 -11.91 -5.55
C GLN A 111 -3.26 -13.14 -5.60
N THR A 112 -4.35 -13.12 -4.83
CA THR A 112 -5.34 -14.20 -4.81
C THR A 112 -6.03 -14.33 -6.16
N THR A 113 -6.47 -13.22 -6.75
CA THR A 113 -7.05 -13.23 -8.10
C THR A 113 -6.07 -13.76 -9.13
N CYS A 114 -4.80 -13.34 -9.10
CA CYS A 114 -3.77 -13.83 -10.02
C CYS A 114 -3.45 -15.33 -9.83
N LEU A 115 -3.58 -15.86 -8.61
CA LEU A 115 -3.39 -17.28 -8.34
C LEU A 115 -4.53 -18.13 -8.91
N LEU A 116 -5.77 -17.63 -8.82
CA LEU A 116 -6.96 -18.33 -9.32
C LEU A 116 -7.17 -18.14 -10.82
N GLU A 117 -6.80 -16.98 -11.36
CA GLU A 117 -6.92 -16.63 -12.77
C GLU A 117 -5.57 -16.16 -13.36
N PRO A 118 -4.60 -17.07 -13.61
CA PRO A 118 -3.26 -16.70 -14.10
C PRO A 118 -3.25 -15.97 -15.45
N GLN A 119 -4.35 -16.02 -16.20
CA GLN A 119 -4.50 -15.35 -17.49
C GLN A 119 -4.75 -13.83 -17.35
N ARG A 120 -5.20 -13.35 -16.18
CA ARG A 120 -5.54 -11.94 -15.90
C ARG A 120 -4.30 -11.07 -15.70
N ARG A 121 -3.59 -10.82 -16.80
CA ARG A 121 -2.40 -9.96 -16.81
C ARG A 121 -2.71 -8.50 -16.49
N ASP A 122 -3.91 -8.05 -16.80
CA ASP A 122 -4.47 -6.75 -16.41
C ASP A 122 -4.40 -6.57 -14.89
N VAL A 123 -4.86 -7.57 -14.13
CA VAL A 123 -4.85 -7.54 -12.65
C VAL A 123 -3.43 -7.67 -12.10
N SER A 124 -2.60 -8.56 -12.66
CA SER A 124 -1.20 -8.69 -12.23
C SER A 124 -0.40 -7.41 -12.46
N SER A 125 -0.74 -6.62 -13.49
CA SER A 125 -0.04 -5.37 -13.80
C SER A 125 -0.23 -4.29 -12.73
N LEU A 126 -1.30 -4.37 -11.94
CA LEU A 126 -1.58 -3.44 -10.83
C LEU A 126 -0.49 -3.46 -9.76
N LEU A 127 0.22 -4.58 -9.57
CA LEU A 127 1.33 -4.64 -8.62
C LEU A 127 2.57 -3.87 -9.11
N GLY A 128 2.54 -3.30 -10.31
CA GLY A 128 3.62 -2.52 -10.88
C GLY A 128 4.85 -3.36 -11.23
N PHE A 129 5.94 -2.68 -11.58
CA PHE A 129 7.18 -3.34 -11.98
C PHE A 129 7.73 -4.22 -10.83
N LYS A 130 8.04 -5.49 -11.11
CA LYS A 130 8.52 -6.47 -10.10
C LYS A 130 7.61 -6.59 -8.87
N ASN A 131 6.31 -6.30 -9.01
CA ASN A 131 5.32 -6.37 -7.95
C ASN A 131 5.60 -5.44 -6.75
N THR A 132 6.25 -4.29 -6.97
CA THR A 132 6.69 -3.37 -5.90
C THR A 132 5.69 -2.27 -5.52
N CYS A 133 4.63 -2.05 -6.31
CA CYS A 133 3.61 -1.02 -6.05
C CYS A 133 2.99 -1.23 -4.66
N LEU A 134 3.11 -0.23 -3.77
CA LEU A 134 2.66 -0.29 -2.38
C LEU A 134 3.15 -1.53 -1.59
N LYS A 135 4.31 -2.10 -1.94
CA LYS A 135 4.88 -3.26 -1.23
C LYS A 135 5.54 -2.89 0.11
N ALA A 136 6.15 -1.71 0.16
CA ALA A 136 6.90 -1.25 1.33
C ALA A 136 5.95 -0.66 2.38
N CYS A 137 6.27 -0.81 3.67
CA CYS A 137 5.46 -0.27 4.76
C CYS A 137 5.35 1.26 4.71
N ALA A 138 4.28 1.82 5.28
CA ALA A 138 4.11 3.27 5.38
C ALA A 138 5.20 3.97 6.23
N GLU A 139 5.82 3.25 7.16
CA GLU A 139 6.91 3.74 8.02
C GLU A 139 8.24 3.91 7.27
N VAL A 140 8.42 3.17 6.16
CA VAL A 140 9.66 3.17 5.37
C VAL A 140 9.49 3.81 3.99
N SER A 141 8.26 3.93 3.51
CA SER A 141 7.91 4.42 2.18
C SER A 141 6.99 5.64 2.30
N ARG A 142 7.55 6.82 2.07
CA ARG A 142 6.78 8.08 2.01
C ARG A 142 5.63 8.00 0.99
N TRP A 143 5.85 7.33 -0.13
CA TRP A 143 4.81 7.13 -1.15
C TRP A 143 3.66 6.25 -0.66
N THR A 144 3.98 5.16 0.04
CA THR A 144 2.95 4.26 0.57
C THR A 144 2.17 4.96 1.69
N ARG A 145 2.87 5.67 2.58
CA ARG A 145 2.24 6.51 3.60
C ARG A 145 1.27 7.52 3.01
N LEU A 146 1.71 8.22 1.96
CA LEU A 146 0.91 9.22 1.27
C LEU A 146 -0.40 8.63 0.73
N CYS A 147 -0.32 7.49 0.04
CA CYS A 147 -1.47 6.86 -0.62
C CYS A 147 -2.41 6.15 0.36
N GLU A 148 -1.86 5.45 1.35
CA GLU A 148 -2.62 4.59 2.27
C GLU A 148 -3.15 5.33 3.50
N LEU A 149 -2.48 6.37 3.97
CA LEU A 149 -2.81 7.07 5.22
C LEU A 149 -3.11 8.55 5.00
N ASP A 150 -2.15 9.30 4.45
CA ASP A 150 -2.21 10.77 4.51
C ASP A 150 -3.32 11.33 3.60
N ILE A 151 -3.46 10.83 2.36
CA ILE A 151 -4.51 11.29 1.44
C ILE A 151 -5.91 10.88 1.92
N PRO A 152 -6.21 9.61 2.25
CA PRO A 152 -7.52 9.24 2.77
C PRO A 152 -7.91 10.08 3.99
N SER A 153 -7.00 10.22 4.97
CA SER A 153 -7.27 10.98 6.19
C SER A 153 -7.54 12.46 5.90
N ALA A 154 -6.69 13.08 5.07
CA ALA A 154 -6.86 14.49 4.69
C ALA A 154 -8.18 14.77 3.95
N VAL A 155 -8.61 13.83 3.10
CA VAL A 155 -9.89 13.94 2.40
C VAL A 155 -11.06 13.76 3.38
N GLU A 156 -11.03 12.77 4.26
CA GLU A 156 -12.08 12.57 5.26
C GLU A 156 -12.19 13.76 6.23
N ASP A 157 -11.06 14.32 6.65
CA ASP A 157 -11.03 15.54 7.47
C ASP A 157 -11.69 16.72 6.75
N HIS A 158 -11.38 16.91 5.45
CA HIS A 158 -12.02 17.94 4.63
C HIS A 158 -13.53 17.73 4.48
N LEU A 159 -13.97 16.49 4.24
CA LEU A 159 -15.39 16.15 4.05
C LEU A 159 -16.22 16.37 5.31
N ARG A 160 -15.62 16.31 6.51
CA ARG A 160 -16.33 16.63 7.77
C ARG A 160 -16.69 18.12 7.87
N ASN A 161 -15.88 19.03 7.35
CA ASN A 161 -16.08 20.48 7.45
C ASN A 161 -15.79 21.22 6.13
N PRO A 162 -16.52 20.96 5.03
CA PRO A 162 -16.12 21.40 3.69
C PRO A 162 -16.18 22.92 3.46
N THR A 163 -16.92 23.66 4.29
CA THR A 163 -17.13 25.12 4.17
C THR A 163 -16.20 25.96 5.04
N GLU A 164 -15.26 25.34 5.75
CA GLU A 164 -14.34 26.08 6.61
C GLU A 164 -13.40 26.95 5.76
N ALA A 165 -13.61 28.27 5.80
CA ALA A 165 -12.93 29.28 4.95
C ALA A 165 -11.39 29.32 5.07
N ARG A 166 -10.80 28.51 5.96
CA ARG A 166 -9.36 28.36 6.18
C ARG A 166 -8.78 27.08 5.57
N LEU A 167 -9.58 26.25 4.88
CA LEU A 167 -9.11 25.04 4.23
C LEU A 167 -8.26 25.39 3.01
N HIS A 168 -6.99 25.64 3.29
CA HIS A 168 -5.91 25.54 2.32
C HIS A 168 -5.93 24.11 1.75
N LEU A 169 -5.51 23.97 0.49
CA LEU A 169 -5.37 22.67 -0.15
C LEU A 169 -4.58 21.72 0.77
N PRO A 170 -5.12 20.54 1.15
CA PRO A 170 -4.43 19.65 2.07
C PRO A 170 -3.02 19.32 1.59
N SER A 171 -2.05 19.35 2.50
CA SER A 171 -0.65 19.14 2.18
C SER A 171 -0.40 17.80 1.47
N ALA A 172 -1.15 16.75 1.82
CA ALA A 172 -1.10 15.46 1.15
C ALA A 172 -1.49 15.54 -0.35
N LEU A 173 -2.48 16.36 -0.70
CA LEU A 173 -2.90 16.55 -2.09
C LEU A 173 -1.95 17.45 -2.86
N LEU A 174 -1.37 18.47 -2.20
CA LEU A 174 -0.26 19.25 -2.75
C LEU A 174 0.96 18.38 -3.04
N GLN A 175 1.29 17.47 -2.13
CA GLN A 175 2.36 16.50 -2.35
C GLN A 175 2.04 15.63 -3.57
N LEU A 176 0.82 15.10 -3.71
CA LEU A 176 0.43 14.33 -4.89
C LEU A 176 0.56 15.15 -6.19
N GLU A 177 0.10 16.40 -6.20
CA GLU A 177 0.25 17.31 -7.35
C GLU A 177 1.73 17.51 -7.71
N HIS A 178 2.59 17.76 -6.71
CA HIS A 178 4.03 17.89 -6.91
C HIS A 178 4.65 16.61 -7.48
N ARG A 179 4.24 15.43 -6.98
CA ARG A 179 4.70 14.14 -7.47
C ARG A 179 4.31 13.91 -8.94
N LEU A 180 3.12 14.35 -9.36
CA LEU A 180 2.69 14.29 -10.76
C LEU A 180 3.49 15.23 -11.68
N ALA A 181 4.10 16.29 -11.11
CA ALA A 181 4.95 17.23 -11.84
C ALA A 181 6.39 16.73 -12.03
N GLU A 182 6.81 15.74 -11.25
CA GLU A 182 8.16 15.16 -11.36
C GLU A 182 8.35 14.34 -12.65
N PRO A 183 9.57 14.26 -13.19
CA PRO A 183 9.83 13.44 -14.36
C PRO A 183 9.79 11.94 -14.04
N VAL A 184 9.14 11.18 -14.92
CA VAL A 184 8.99 9.73 -14.77
C VAL A 184 10.29 9.01 -15.09
N LYS A 185 10.60 7.98 -14.30
CA LYS A 185 11.70 7.03 -14.56
C LYS A 185 11.14 5.61 -14.70
N VAL A 186 11.37 4.99 -15.86
CA VAL A 186 10.96 3.60 -16.15
C VAL A 186 12.15 2.77 -16.64
N HIS A 187 12.03 1.43 -16.62
CA HIS A 187 13.15 0.55 -16.98
C HIS A 187 13.67 0.75 -18.42
N ASN A 188 12.83 1.29 -19.31
CA ASN A 188 13.10 1.56 -20.73
C ASN A 188 13.11 3.06 -21.03
N ASP A 189 13.39 3.88 -20.02
CA ASP A 189 13.32 5.34 -20.05
C ASP A 189 14.05 5.95 -21.26
N ASP A 190 15.33 5.63 -21.47
CA ASP A 190 16.12 6.17 -22.59
C ASP A 190 15.49 5.84 -23.96
N LYS A 191 14.94 4.62 -24.13
CA LYS A 191 14.25 4.21 -25.36
C LYS A 191 13.00 5.05 -25.61
N LEU A 192 12.19 5.28 -24.58
CA LEU A 192 10.95 6.06 -24.69
C LEU A 192 11.23 7.54 -24.91
N ARG A 193 12.21 8.12 -24.22
CA ARG A 193 12.60 9.52 -24.40
C ARG A 193 13.14 9.80 -25.82
N ARG A 194 13.90 8.87 -26.40
CA ARG A 194 14.34 8.96 -27.81
C ARG A 194 13.16 8.91 -28.78
N HIS A 195 12.15 8.08 -28.50
CA HIS A 195 10.93 8.03 -29.31
C HIS A 195 10.12 9.33 -29.18
N LYS A 196 10.03 9.92 -27.99
CA LYS A 196 9.40 11.24 -27.74
C LYS A 196 10.11 12.33 -28.54
N LEU A 197 11.44 12.34 -28.55
CA LEU A 197 12.23 13.27 -29.36
C LEU A 197 11.98 13.08 -30.86
N GLN A 198 11.83 11.85 -31.33
CA GLN A 198 11.53 11.57 -32.73
C GLN A 198 10.14 12.05 -33.13
N GLN A 199 9.13 11.84 -32.29
CA GLN A 199 7.77 12.37 -32.53
C GLN A 199 7.78 13.90 -32.57
N GLN A 200 8.40 14.58 -31.59
CA GLN A 200 8.49 16.04 -31.56
C GLN A 200 9.16 16.61 -32.83
N LYS A 201 10.25 15.97 -33.30
CA LYS A 201 10.93 16.37 -34.55
C LYS A 201 10.10 16.12 -35.81
N ASN A 202 9.22 15.12 -35.81
CA ASN A 202 8.35 14.83 -36.95
C ASN A 202 7.13 15.77 -36.97
N SER A 203 6.54 16.07 -35.81
CA SER A 203 5.45 17.05 -35.68
C SER A 203 5.88 18.47 -36.07
N GLY A 204 7.12 18.86 -35.72
CA GLY A 204 7.69 20.14 -36.12
C GLY A 204 7.93 20.27 -37.64
N LYS A 205 8.26 19.16 -38.33
CA LYS A 205 8.49 19.17 -39.79
C LYS A 205 7.21 19.22 -40.63
N ASN A 206 6.12 18.65 -40.14
CA ASN A 206 4.81 18.70 -40.82
C ASN A 206 4.14 20.08 -40.74
N SER A 207 4.65 20.99 -39.90
CA SER A 207 4.13 22.35 -39.77
C SER A 207 4.77 23.35 -40.77
N GLU A 208 5.80 22.94 -41.52
CA GLU A 208 6.57 23.81 -42.43
C GLU A 208 6.60 23.35 -43.91
N GLY A 209 5.74 22.41 -44.34
CA GLY A 209 5.86 21.83 -45.69
C GLY A 209 4.55 21.40 -46.35
N ASN A 210 4.02 22.30 -47.18
CA ASN A 210 3.21 22.10 -48.39
C ASN A 210 1.94 21.24 -48.36
N SER A 211 0.82 21.91 -48.63
CA SER A 211 -0.47 21.39 -49.07
C SER A 211 -0.38 20.64 -50.41
N GLN A 212 -0.74 19.34 -50.44
CA GLN A 212 -1.55 18.69 -51.49
C GLN A 212 -1.93 17.24 -51.08
N PRO A 213 -3.10 16.71 -51.51
CA PRO A 213 -3.63 15.42 -51.06
C PRO A 213 -3.20 14.25 -51.96
N PRO A 214 -3.24 13.02 -51.45
CA PRO A 214 -3.79 11.94 -52.27
C PRO A 214 -4.84 11.10 -51.53
N ASP A 215 -5.78 10.65 -52.35
CA ASP A 215 -7.00 9.90 -52.05
C ASP A 215 -6.79 8.50 -51.46
N SER A 216 -7.77 8.13 -50.64
CA SER A 216 -8.29 6.77 -50.39
C SER A 216 -7.40 5.73 -49.71
N GLN A 217 -7.62 5.54 -48.41
CA GLN A 217 -8.27 4.34 -47.84
C GLN A 217 -8.65 4.61 -46.37
N GLN A 218 -9.88 4.25 -46.02
CA GLN A 218 -10.53 4.49 -44.73
C GLN A 218 -9.83 3.76 -43.58
N GLU A 219 -9.05 4.49 -42.79
CA GLU A 219 -8.98 4.36 -41.34
C GLU A 219 -8.79 5.78 -40.78
N ASP A 220 -9.65 6.18 -39.83
CA ASP A 220 -9.77 7.55 -39.32
C ASP A 220 -8.42 8.10 -38.77
N PRO A 221 -7.72 9.03 -39.47
CA PRO A 221 -6.37 9.46 -39.11
C PRO A 221 -6.33 10.40 -37.90
N LEU A 222 -7.47 10.95 -37.48
CA LEU A 222 -7.54 11.93 -36.40
C LEU A 222 -7.23 11.34 -35.02
N ASN A 223 -7.43 10.04 -34.80
CA ASN A 223 -7.28 9.44 -33.48
C ASN A 223 -5.84 8.98 -33.16
N LYS A 224 -4.95 8.91 -34.17
CA LYS A 224 -3.52 8.55 -34.00
C LYS A 224 -2.62 9.76 -33.72
N SER A 225 -3.01 10.99 -34.08
CA SER A 225 -2.13 12.17 -33.98
C SER A 225 -2.13 12.84 -32.59
N GLN A 226 -3.14 12.58 -31.75
CA GLN A 226 -3.27 13.20 -30.43
C GLN A 226 -2.64 12.38 -29.28
N ARG A 227 -2.31 11.11 -29.49
CA ARG A 227 -1.75 10.25 -28.42
C ARG A 227 -0.23 10.40 -28.35
N GLY A 228 0.25 11.15 -27.36
CA GLY A 228 1.68 11.24 -27.03
C GLY A 228 2.32 9.88 -26.73
N VAL A 229 3.65 9.79 -26.80
CA VAL A 229 4.43 8.56 -26.60
C VAL A 229 4.07 7.87 -25.29
N GLU A 230 3.86 8.64 -24.23
CA GLU A 230 3.50 8.17 -22.90
C GLU A 230 2.14 7.45 -22.91
N MET A 231 1.13 8.05 -23.54
CA MET A 231 -0.21 7.45 -23.64
C MET A 231 -0.19 6.20 -24.53
N SER A 232 0.60 6.21 -25.61
CA SER A 232 0.77 5.01 -26.44
C SER A 232 1.47 3.88 -25.68
N ALA A 233 2.47 4.19 -24.85
CA ALA A 233 3.17 3.21 -24.04
C ALA A 233 2.29 2.65 -22.91
N ALA A 234 1.47 3.51 -22.30
CA ALA A 234 0.46 3.16 -21.30
C ALA A 234 -0.56 2.17 -21.86
N LEU A 235 -1.20 2.51 -22.98
CA LEU A 235 -2.21 1.67 -23.63
C LEU A 235 -1.64 0.34 -24.12
N ALA A 236 -0.42 0.33 -24.67
CA ALA A 236 0.23 -0.90 -25.11
C ALA A 236 0.48 -1.92 -23.98
N LYS A 237 0.57 -1.46 -22.72
CA LYS A 237 0.67 -2.34 -21.54
C LYS A 237 -0.68 -2.82 -21.02
N LEU A 238 -1.76 -2.08 -21.30
CA LEU A 238 -3.12 -2.43 -20.90
C LEU A 238 -3.81 -3.38 -21.90
N SER A 239 -3.40 -3.38 -23.18
CA SER A 239 -3.91 -4.32 -24.17
C SER A 239 -3.50 -5.76 -23.85
N VAL A 240 -4.50 -6.65 -23.77
CA VAL A 240 -4.34 -8.10 -23.48
C VAL A 240 -3.64 -8.84 -24.63
N ASP A 241 -3.81 -8.35 -25.86
CA ASP A 241 -3.01 -8.78 -26.99
C ASP A 241 -1.62 -8.16 -26.89
N GLY A 242 -0.62 -9.00 -26.67
CA GLY A 242 0.77 -8.59 -26.66
C GLY A 242 1.07 -7.75 -27.89
N ALA A 243 1.25 -6.44 -27.68
CA ALA A 243 1.57 -5.53 -28.77
C ALA A 243 2.81 -6.07 -29.49
N PRO A 244 2.81 -6.12 -30.85
CA PRO A 244 4.02 -6.46 -31.58
C PRO A 244 5.14 -5.54 -31.09
N PRO A 245 6.37 -6.05 -30.96
CA PRO A 245 7.50 -5.22 -30.58
C PRO A 245 7.50 -3.99 -31.47
N VAL A 246 7.58 -2.80 -30.83
CA VAL A 246 7.71 -1.51 -31.52
C VAL A 246 8.60 -1.73 -32.74
N PRO A 247 8.12 -1.46 -33.97
CA PRO A 247 8.86 -1.78 -35.17
C PRO A 247 10.27 -1.24 -35.00
N THR A 248 11.27 -2.11 -35.18
CA THR A 248 12.67 -1.73 -35.25
C THR A 248 12.89 -0.96 -36.54
N THR A 249 12.23 0.18 -36.68
CA THR A 249 12.48 1.15 -37.73
C THR A 249 13.88 1.66 -37.44
N ARG A 250 14.80 1.38 -38.37
CA ARG A 250 16.22 1.74 -38.30
C ARG A 250 16.35 3.20 -37.85
N GLU A 251 16.71 3.40 -36.58
CA GLU A 251 16.74 4.72 -35.96
C GLU A 251 17.63 5.67 -36.76
N ARG A 252 17.18 6.91 -36.99
CA ARG A 252 17.98 7.92 -37.69
C ARG A 252 19.26 8.18 -36.88
N SER A 253 20.41 8.19 -37.56
CA SER A 253 21.76 8.35 -37.00
C SER A 253 21.93 9.57 -36.09
N ASN A 254 21.11 10.62 -36.27
CA ASN A 254 21.15 11.84 -35.47
C ASN A 254 20.49 11.69 -34.08
N VAL A 255 19.60 10.73 -33.86
CA VAL A 255 18.94 10.49 -32.56
C VAL A 255 19.80 9.63 -31.64
N ARG A 256 20.64 8.75 -32.19
CA ARG A 256 21.61 7.95 -31.43
C ARG A 256 22.73 8.78 -30.80
N LYS A 257 23.06 9.92 -31.41
CA LYS A 257 24.16 10.79 -30.97
C LYS A 257 23.79 11.81 -29.88
N VAL A 258 22.52 11.91 -29.51
CA VAL A 258 22.06 12.83 -28.44
C VAL A 258 22.42 12.26 -27.07
N LYS A 259 22.98 13.10 -26.20
CA LYS A 259 23.29 12.73 -24.82
C LYS A 259 21.99 12.50 -24.04
N THR A 260 21.96 11.53 -23.13
CA THR A 260 20.76 11.20 -22.33
C THR A 260 20.23 12.40 -21.53
N THR A 261 21.10 13.33 -21.13
CA THR A 261 20.74 14.59 -20.43
C THR A 261 19.99 15.59 -21.31
N GLU A 262 20.04 15.45 -22.64
CA GLU A 262 19.41 16.33 -23.62
C GLU A 262 18.10 15.73 -24.17
N LEU A 263 17.70 14.54 -23.70
CA LEU A 263 16.46 13.89 -24.10
C LEU A 263 15.27 14.49 -23.35
N PRO A 264 14.09 14.65 -24.00
CA PRO A 264 12.91 15.18 -23.35
C PRO A 264 12.46 14.26 -22.21
N GLU A 265 12.05 14.86 -21.09
CA GLU A 265 11.57 14.10 -19.93
C GLU A 265 10.21 13.44 -20.21
N LEU A 266 9.96 12.32 -19.53
CA LEU A 266 8.66 11.63 -19.58
C LEU A 266 7.74 12.20 -18.51
N GLU A 267 6.49 12.42 -18.88
CA GLU A 267 5.46 12.92 -17.96
C GLU A 267 4.65 11.78 -17.37
N HIS A 268 4.09 12.01 -16.17
CA HIS A 268 3.13 11.09 -15.57
C HIS A 268 1.90 10.95 -16.48
N VAL A 269 1.51 9.70 -16.75
CA VAL A 269 0.17 9.36 -17.28
C VAL A 269 -0.76 9.04 -16.12
N PHE A 270 -0.23 8.27 -15.16
CA PHE A 270 -0.85 7.74 -13.95
C PHE A 270 -0.02 8.11 -12.72
N ALA A 271 -0.51 7.81 -11.52
CA ALA A 271 0.03 8.32 -10.26
C ALA A 271 1.51 7.96 -10.04
N GLU A 272 1.91 6.70 -10.29
CA GLU A 272 3.31 6.27 -10.14
C GLU A 272 4.19 6.55 -11.38
N GLY A 273 3.59 6.77 -12.55
CA GLY A 273 4.35 7.00 -13.78
C GLY A 273 3.52 6.78 -15.04
N LEU A 274 4.04 5.94 -15.95
CA LEU A 274 3.38 5.69 -17.24
C LEU A 274 2.28 4.63 -17.20
N TYR A 275 2.26 3.78 -16.18
CA TYR A 275 1.41 2.59 -16.15
C TYR A 275 0.38 2.69 -15.05
N PHE A 276 -0.83 2.19 -15.33
CA PHE A 276 -1.91 2.11 -14.36
C PHE A 276 -1.55 1.05 -13.33
N THR A 277 -1.59 1.42 -12.05
CA THR A 277 -1.17 0.58 -10.93
C THR A 277 -2.21 0.56 -9.83
N LEU A 278 -1.98 -0.26 -8.80
CA LEU A 278 -2.80 -0.29 -7.60
C LEU A 278 -2.90 1.10 -6.96
N THR A 279 -1.87 1.94 -7.06
CA THR A 279 -1.92 3.30 -6.53
C THR A 279 -3.03 4.14 -7.17
N ASP A 280 -3.26 4.01 -8.48
CA ASP A 280 -4.36 4.72 -9.14
C ASP A 280 -5.73 4.26 -8.64
N VAL A 281 -5.86 2.95 -8.38
CA VAL A 281 -7.08 2.35 -7.80
C VAL A 281 -7.31 2.85 -6.38
N VAL A 282 -6.26 3.01 -5.59
CA VAL A 282 -6.31 3.55 -4.21
C VAL A 282 -6.71 5.01 -4.20
N LEU A 283 -6.12 5.82 -5.08
CA LEU A 283 -6.34 7.27 -5.06
C LEU A 283 -7.70 7.67 -5.63
N LEU A 284 -8.24 6.93 -6.61
CA LEU A 284 -9.44 7.36 -7.33
C LEU A 284 -10.65 7.65 -6.43
N PRO A 285 -11.07 6.77 -5.49
CA PRO A 285 -12.20 7.07 -4.60
C PRO A 285 -11.95 8.31 -3.74
N CYS A 286 -10.74 8.48 -3.21
CA CYS A 286 -10.37 9.63 -2.39
C CYS A 286 -10.45 10.94 -3.18
N ILE A 287 -9.79 10.98 -4.34
CA ILE A 287 -9.74 12.18 -5.17
C ILE A 287 -11.12 12.50 -5.73
N HIS A 288 -11.90 11.50 -6.11
CA HIS A 288 -13.28 11.70 -6.56
C HIS A 288 -14.13 12.44 -5.52
N GLN A 289 -14.15 11.96 -4.27
CA GLN A 289 -14.92 12.60 -3.20
C GLN A 289 -14.43 14.02 -2.91
N TYR A 290 -13.11 14.21 -2.90
CA TYR A 290 -12.52 15.53 -2.71
C TYR A 290 -12.92 16.51 -3.82
N LEU A 291 -12.89 16.08 -5.09
CA LEU A 291 -13.26 16.92 -6.23
C LEU A 291 -14.74 17.30 -6.23
N ILE A 292 -15.65 16.40 -5.80
CA ILE A 292 -17.07 16.72 -5.60
C ILE A 292 -17.21 17.85 -4.57
N SER A 293 -16.56 17.71 -3.42
CA SER A 293 -16.59 18.72 -2.36
C SER A 293 -16.07 20.07 -2.87
N LEU A 294 -14.92 20.08 -3.54
CA LEU A 294 -14.35 21.30 -4.11
C LEU A 294 -15.26 21.94 -5.14
N GLN A 295 -15.89 21.18 -6.03
CA GLN A 295 -16.79 21.75 -7.03
C GLN A 295 -17.99 22.46 -6.39
N ASN A 296 -18.50 21.93 -5.27
CA ASN A 296 -19.65 22.49 -4.57
C ASN A 296 -19.30 23.68 -3.68
N HIS A 297 -18.11 23.69 -3.07
CA HIS A 297 -17.78 24.63 -2.00
C HIS A 297 -16.61 25.58 -2.32
N ALA A 298 -15.65 25.16 -3.15
CA ALA A 298 -14.42 25.93 -3.41
C ALA A 298 -13.86 25.68 -4.83
N PRO A 299 -14.60 26.00 -5.91
CA PRO A 299 -14.20 25.67 -7.28
C PRO A 299 -12.92 26.39 -7.75
N HIS A 300 -12.56 27.51 -7.12
CA HIS A 300 -11.32 28.23 -7.41
C HIS A 300 -10.05 27.44 -7.03
N VAL A 301 -10.14 26.51 -6.06
CA VAL A 301 -9.02 25.66 -5.63
C VAL A 301 -8.62 24.67 -6.74
N LEU A 302 -9.55 24.31 -7.62
CA LEU A 302 -9.28 23.42 -8.76
C LEU A 302 -8.18 23.96 -9.68
N LEU A 303 -7.98 25.29 -9.72
CA LEU A 303 -6.91 25.94 -10.50
C LEU A 303 -5.51 25.64 -9.95
N GLN A 304 -5.39 25.20 -8.69
CA GLN A 304 -4.13 24.91 -8.02
C GLN A 304 -3.66 23.46 -8.19
N ILE A 305 -4.51 22.57 -8.74
CA ILE A 305 -4.22 21.13 -8.90
C ILE A 305 -4.41 20.62 -10.35
N PRO A 306 -3.89 21.32 -11.38
CA PRO A 306 -4.18 21.00 -12.78
C PRO A 306 -3.72 19.59 -13.19
N LEU A 307 -2.62 19.07 -12.63
CA LEU A 307 -2.11 17.73 -12.98
C LEU A 307 -2.98 16.64 -12.40
N LEU A 308 -3.48 16.81 -11.17
CA LEU A 308 -4.44 15.91 -10.54
C LEU A 308 -5.76 15.88 -11.32
N LEU A 309 -6.24 17.03 -11.81
CA LEU A 309 -7.43 17.08 -12.67
C LEU A 309 -7.19 16.29 -13.96
N ARG A 310 -6.03 16.46 -14.59
CA ARG A 310 -5.65 15.74 -15.80
C ARG A 310 -5.53 14.23 -15.56
N TRP A 311 -4.97 13.83 -14.42
CA TRP A 311 -4.92 12.44 -13.99
C TRP A 311 -6.34 11.86 -13.83
N TYR A 312 -7.23 12.57 -13.13
CA TYR A 312 -8.60 12.13 -12.92
C TYR A 312 -9.37 11.98 -14.24
N GLN A 313 -9.21 12.92 -15.18
CA GLN A 313 -9.79 12.83 -16.52
C GLN A 313 -9.30 11.60 -17.28
N ARG A 314 -7.99 11.31 -17.24
CA ARG A 314 -7.42 10.12 -17.91
C ARG A 314 -7.97 8.81 -17.35
N LEU A 315 -8.21 8.74 -16.04
CA LEU A 315 -8.81 7.54 -15.44
C LEU A 315 -10.22 7.26 -15.98
N GLN A 316 -10.96 8.29 -16.39
CA GLN A 316 -12.29 8.14 -17.00
C GLN A 316 -12.23 7.53 -18.41
N GLU A 317 -11.06 7.50 -19.06
CA GLU A 317 -10.90 6.86 -20.37
C GLU A 317 -10.74 5.33 -20.26
N LEU A 318 -10.49 4.80 -19.04
CA LEU A 318 -10.24 3.38 -18.83
C LEU A 318 -11.56 2.60 -18.66
N PRO A 319 -11.87 1.62 -19.53
CA PRO A 319 -13.12 0.87 -19.46
C PRO A 319 -13.33 0.14 -18.14
N GLY A 320 -12.26 -0.44 -17.59
CA GLY A 320 -12.30 -1.11 -16.28
C GLY A 320 -12.66 -0.15 -15.14
N VAL A 321 -12.15 1.09 -15.19
CA VAL A 321 -12.47 2.12 -14.18
C VAL A 321 -13.91 2.57 -14.31
N LEU A 322 -14.40 2.87 -15.52
CA LEU A 322 -15.78 3.29 -15.76
C LEU A 322 -16.79 2.26 -15.26
N ARG A 323 -16.57 0.98 -15.58
CA ARG A 323 -17.41 -0.13 -15.12
C ARG A 323 -17.42 -0.20 -13.59
N THR A 324 -16.25 -0.21 -12.98
CA THR A 324 -16.10 -0.34 -11.52
C THR A 324 -16.72 0.83 -10.78
N ALA A 325 -16.53 2.06 -11.29
CA ALA A 325 -17.12 3.26 -10.72
C ALA A 325 -18.64 3.16 -10.70
N LYS A 326 -19.25 2.76 -11.83
CA LYS A 326 -20.70 2.52 -11.90
C LYS A 326 -21.16 1.46 -10.91
N ASP A 327 -20.43 0.36 -10.79
CA ASP A 327 -20.76 -0.73 -9.87
C ASP A 327 -20.67 -0.31 -8.39
N CYS A 328 -19.74 0.59 -8.05
CA CYS A 328 -19.57 1.16 -6.70
C CYS A 328 -20.42 2.41 -6.43
N GLY A 329 -21.36 2.76 -7.33
CA GLY A 329 -22.18 3.98 -7.18
C GLY A 329 -21.41 5.30 -7.33
N ILE A 330 -20.20 5.26 -7.89
CA ILE A 330 -19.35 6.42 -8.17
C ILE A 330 -19.75 7.00 -9.54
N VAL A 331 -20.33 8.20 -9.53
CA VAL A 331 -20.71 8.91 -10.75
C VAL A 331 -19.56 9.81 -11.19
N LEU A 332 -18.67 9.28 -12.03
CA LEU A 332 -17.58 10.05 -12.62
C LEU A 332 -18.14 11.21 -13.45
N PHE A 333 -17.49 12.37 -13.36
CA PHE A 333 -17.95 13.61 -14.00
C PHE A 333 -16.78 14.37 -14.61
N SER A 334 -17.09 15.14 -15.65
CA SER A 334 -16.14 16.09 -16.23
C SER A 334 -16.18 17.41 -15.45
N LEU A 335 -15.03 17.80 -14.91
CA LEU A 335 -14.90 19.07 -14.20
C LEU A 335 -14.95 20.26 -15.16
N GLN A 336 -15.77 21.26 -14.83
CA GLN A 336 -15.74 22.57 -15.46
C GLN A 336 -14.73 23.43 -14.69
N VAL A 337 -13.53 23.61 -15.25
CA VAL A 337 -12.56 24.55 -14.69
C VAL A 337 -13.06 25.97 -14.99
N PRO A 338 -13.25 26.84 -13.99
CA PRO A 338 -13.62 28.23 -14.24
C PRO A 338 -12.60 28.88 -15.17
N GLN A 339 -13.06 29.58 -16.21
CA GLN A 339 -12.14 30.33 -17.07
C GLN A 339 -11.40 31.37 -16.22
N PRO A 340 -10.06 31.51 -16.38
CA PRO A 340 -9.33 32.54 -15.67
C PRO A 340 -9.84 33.91 -16.15
N CYS A 341 -10.49 34.67 -15.26
CA CYS A 341 -10.65 36.10 -15.46
C CYS A 341 -9.25 36.70 -15.58
N SER A 342 -9.04 37.47 -16.65
CA SER A 342 -7.80 38.20 -16.93
C SER A 342 -7.60 39.31 -15.90
N THR A 343 -7.20 38.94 -14.70
CA THR A 343 -6.52 39.81 -13.74
C THR A 343 -5.19 39.15 -13.51
N HIS A 344 -4.12 39.88 -13.83
CA HIS A 344 -2.75 39.45 -13.64
C HIS A 344 -2.60 38.71 -12.31
N PRO A 345 -2.06 37.47 -12.31
CA PRO A 345 -1.71 36.85 -11.05
C PRO A 345 -0.56 37.65 -10.47
N ASP A 346 -0.82 38.36 -9.37
CA ASP A 346 0.25 38.60 -8.40
C ASP A 346 0.83 37.22 -8.10
N ALA A 347 2.13 37.08 -8.34
CA ALA A 347 2.87 35.86 -8.08
C ALA A 347 2.45 35.34 -6.70
N PRO A 348 2.11 34.05 -6.54
CA PRO A 348 1.85 33.52 -5.23
C PRO A 348 3.08 33.83 -4.38
N HIS A 349 2.88 34.64 -3.34
CA HIS A 349 3.87 34.79 -2.30
C HIS A 349 4.20 33.38 -1.84
N CYS A 350 5.40 32.95 -2.20
CA CYS A 350 6.08 31.80 -1.66
C CYS A 350 6.05 32.04 -0.14
N LEU A 351 5.07 31.46 0.56
CA LEU A 351 5.29 31.13 1.94
C LEU A 351 6.45 30.17 1.87
N GLU A 352 7.58 30.67 2.35
CA GLU A 352 8.82 29.94 2.46
C GLU A 352 8.44 28.52 2.79
N SER A 353 8.78 27.63 1.86
CA SER A 353 8.98 26.25 2.20
C SER A 353 9.66 26.26 3.56
N ASP A 354 9.08 25.58 4.53
CA ASP A 354 9.91 24.73 5.38
C ASP A 354 10.62 23.76 4.41
N GLN A 355 11.60 24.28 3.65
CA GLN A 355 12.87 23.64 3.56
C GLN A 355 13.17 23.40 5.02
N GLU A 356 12.92 22.18 5.49
CA GLU A 356 13.67 21.65 6.60
C GLU A 356 15.08 22.14 6.35
N SER A 357 15.50 23.13 7.16
CA SER A 357 16.89 23.49 7.30
C SER A 357 17.62 22.15 7.28
N PRO A 358 18.61 21.92 6.38
CA PRO A 358 19.29 20.65 6.34
C PRO A 358 19.68 20.38 7.78
N ALA A 359 19.05 19.35 8.39
CA ALA A 359 19.14 19.12 9.81
C ALA A 359 20.62 19.27 10.17
N PRO A 360 20.97 20.20 11.08
CA PRO A 360 22.32 20.75 11.19
C PRO A 360 23.26 19.58 11.18
N SER A 361 24.05 19.41 10.10
CA SER A 361 24.68 18.16 9.68
C SER A 361 24.98 17.33 10.91
N GLN A 362 24.00 16.50 11.33
CA GLN A 362 24.21 15.69 12.50
C GLN A 362 25.29 14.79 11.99
N GLU A 363 26.49 14.89 12.55
CA GLU A 363 27.55 13.97 12.26
C GLU A 363 26.92 12.60 12.41
N HIS A 364 26.54 11.99 11.29
CA HIS A 364 25.82 10.73 11.32
C HIS A 364 26.78 9.84 12.06
N PHE A 365 26.33 9.30 13.19
CA PHE A 365 27.20 8.45 13.98
C PHE A 365 27.58 7.24 13.12
N VAL A 366 28.76 7.29 12.50
CA VAL A 366 29.32 6.22 11.67
C VAL A 366 30.05 5.25 12.61
N GLY A 367 29.31 4.67 13.55
CA GLY A 367 29.82 3.70 14.50
C GLY A 367 28.89 2.50 14.56
N GLY A 368 29.40 1.32 14.22
CA GLY A 368 28.69 0.08 14.52
C GLY A 368 28.71 -0.23 16.02
N PRO A 369 27.88 -1.18 16.51
CA PRO A 369 27.84 -1.54 17.93
C PRO A 369 29.21 -1.88 18.53
N ARG A 370 30.10 -2.48 17.72
CA ARG A 370 31.46 -2.85 18.15
C ARG A 370 32.36 -1.63 18.35
N PRO A 371 32.55 -0.73 17.36
CA PRO A 371 33.22 0.55 17.58
C PRO A 371 32.71 1.32 18.79
N THR A 372 31.39 1.37 18.99
CA THR A 372 30.79 2.03 20.16
C THR A 372 31.22 1.37 21.46
N LEU A 373 31.10 0.05 21.57
CA LEU A 373 31.48 -0.70 22.77
C LEU A 373 32.99 -0.58 23.07
N SER A 374 33.84 -0.64 22.05
CA SER A 374 35.28 -0.43 22.21
C SER A 374 35.59 0.97 22.73
N LYS A 375 34.96 2.00 22.17
CA LYS A 375 35.16 3.39 22.63
C LYS A 375 34.67 3.60 24.06
N LEU A 376 33.53 3.00 24.45
CA LEU A 376 33.05 3.04 25.82
C LEU A 376 34.06 2.40 26.79
N GLN A 377 34.59 1.22 26.44
CA GLN A 377 35.62 0.53 27.23
C GLN A 377 36.91 1.34 27.35
N GLU A 378 37.38 1.95 26.25
CA GLU A 378 38.56 2.84 26.25
C GLU A 378 38.41 4.04 27.19
N HIS A 379 37.17 4.47 27.45
CA HIS A 379 36.84 5.56 28.38
C HIS A 379 36.45 5.05 29.78
N GLY A 380 36.69 3.77 30.09
CA GLY A 380 36.39 3.18 31.40
C GLY A 380 34.90 2.99 31.67
N ILE A 381 34.04 3.05 30.65
CA ILE A 381 32.60 2.83 30.77
C ILE A 381 32.31 1.36 30.47
N GLU A 382 32.00 0.60 31.51
CA GLU A 382 31.67 -0.82 31.41
C GLU A 382 30.16 -1.06 31.53
N ALA A 383 29.67 -2.12 30.87
CA ALA A 383 28.28 -2.54 31.00
C ALA A 383 28.07 -3.27 32.34
N VAL A 384 27.19 -2.73 33.19
CA VAL A 384 26.74 -3.41 34.41
C VAL A 384 25.56 -4.31 34.06
N PHE A 385 25.74 -5.62 34.19
CA PHE A 385 24.69 -6.59 33.90
C PHE A 385 23.85 -6.89 35.14
N SER A 386 22.53 -6.88 34.97
CA SER A 386 21.61 -7.40 35.98
C SER A 386 21.68 -8.93 36.06
N PRO A 387 21.38 -9.53 37.22
CA PRO A 387 21.28 -10.99 37.32
C PRO A 387 20.18 -11.52 36.39
N HIS A 388 20.31 -12.79 35.99
CA HIS A 388 19.34 -13.41 35.09
C HIS A 388 17.96 -13.49 35.77
N PRO A 389 16.87 -13.04 35.11
CA PRO A 389 15.52 -12.92 35.69
C PRO A 389 15.03 -14.26 36.28
N CYS A 390 15.27 -15.34 35.55
CA CYS A 390 14.94 -16.70 36.00
C CYS A 390 16.22 -17.55 36.11
N ALA A 391 17.09 -17.29 37.09
CA ALA A 391 18.41 -17.95 37.18
C ALA A 391 18.34 -19.50 37.24
N ALA A 392 17.24 -20.06 37.75
CA ALA A 392 17.01 -21.51 37.83
C ALA A 392 16.38 -22.11 36.56
N TRP A 393 16.10 -21.32 35.52
CA TRP A 393 15.37 -21.75 34.34
C TRP A 393 16.15 -21.45 33.05
N THR A 394 16.33 -22.48 32.21
CA THR A 394 16.91 -22.38 30.87
C THR A 394 16.16 -23.29 29.91
N LEU A 395 16.14 -22.94 28.62
CA LEU A 395 15.61 -23.85 27.59
C LEU A 395 16.67 -24.91 27.28
N ASP A 396 16.24 -26.17 27.33
CA ASP A 396 17.02 -27.28 26.83
C ASP A 396 16.89 -27.36 25.30
N TRP A 397 17.76 -26.64 24.60
CA TRP A 397 17.75 -26.56 23.15
C TRP A 397 18.04 -27.88 22.43
N GLU A 398 18.59 -28.87 23.13
CA GLU A 398 18.92 -30.18 22.55
C GLU A 398 17.73 -31.14 22.57
N SER A 399 16.79 -30.97 23.52
CA SER A 399 15.54 -31.75 23.57
C SER A 399 14.37 -31.12 22.83
N LEU A 400 14.44 -29.81 22.51
CA LEU A 400 13.39 -29.12 21.77
C LEU A 400 13.31 -29.60 20.30
N PRO A 401 12.09 -29.69 19.73
CA PRO A 401 11.93 -30.04 18.32
C PRO A 401 12.68 -29.07 17.40
N ALA A 402 13.20 -29.57 16.28
CA ALA A 402 14.00 -28.78 15.34
C ALA A 402 13.29 -27.48 14.88
N ALA A 403 11.97 -27.52 14.71
CA ALA A 403 11.17 -26.37 14.31
C ALA A 403 11.14 -25.24 15.36
N VAL A 404 11.48 -25.48 16.62
CA VAL A 404 11.65 -24.44 17.66
C VAL A 404 13.03 -23.78 17.56
N ASN A 405 14.04 -24.53 17.10
CA ASN A 405 15.42 -24.07 17.08
C ASN A 405 15.66 -23.00 15.99
N PRO A 406 16.36 -21.88 16.30
CA PRO A 406 16.67 -20.85 15.30
C PRO A 406 17.63 -21.30 14.17
N THR A 407 18.14 -22.53 14.21
CA THR A 407 19.15 -23.06 13.28
C THR A 407 18.63 -23.34 11.86
N GLU A 408 17.32 -23.42 11.63
CA GLU A 408 16.75 -23.61 10.28
C GLU A 408 17.14 -22.48 9.28
N GLY A 409 17.67 -21.36 9.77
CA GLY A 409 18.06 -20.19 8.97
C GLY A 409 19.42 -20.25 8.24
N LYS A 410 20.03 -21.43 8.01
CA LYS A 410 21.38 -21.57 7.40
C LYS A 410 22.44 -20.70 8.10
N MET A 411 22.42 -20.65 9.44
CA MET A 411 23.34 -19.84 10.24
C MET A 411 24.56 -20.66 10.66
N SER A 412 25.72 -20.02 10.82
CA SER A 412 26.90 -20.70 11.39
C SER A 412 26.64 -21.14 12.83
N VAL A 413 27.32 -22.21 13.27
CA VAL A 413 27.16 -22.80 14.62
C VAL A 413 27.33 -21.74 15.72
N THR A 414 28.35 -20.89 15.61
CA THR A 414 28.60 -19.80 16.57
C THR A 414 27.47 -18.78 16.60
N ARG A 415 26.87 -18.46 15.44
CA ARG A 415 25.74 -17.53 15.35
C ARG A 415 24.47 -18.15 15.92
N ALA A 416 24.28 -19.45 15.75
CA ALA A 416 23.18 -20.20 16.34
C ALA A 416 23.26 -20.22 17.88
N VAL A 417 24.44 -20.51 18.46
CA VAL A 417 24.64 -20.47 19.92
C VAL A 417 24.31 -19.10 20.49
N ARG A 418 24.84 -18.02 19.90
CA ARG A 418 24.54 -16.65 20.33
C ARG A 418 23.05 -16.34 20.21
N LYS A 419 22.39 -16.82 19.15
CA LYS A 419 20.96 -16.62 18.97
C LYS A 419 20.16 -17.36 20.04
N ARG A 420 20.52 -18.60 20.38
CA ARG A 420 19.89 -19.36 21.47
C ARG A 420 20.04 -18.66 22.82
N GLN A 421 21.22 -18.12 23.12
CA GLN A 421 21.45 -17.32 24.34
C GLN A 421 20.56 -16.06 24.36
N GLN A 422 20.46 -15.34 23.24
CA GLN A 422 19.55 -14.19 23.11
C GLN A 422 18.09 -14.59 23.34
N LEU A 423 17.65 -15.72 22.78
CA LEU A 423 16.29 -16.22 22.95
C LEU A 423 16.02 -16.63 24.41
N ASN A 424 16.96 -17.31 25.08
CA ASN A 424 16.83 -17.68 26.49
C ASN A 424 16.55 -16.47 27.36
N ASN A 425 17.36 -15.40 27.22
CA ASN A 425 17.20 -14.21 28.04
C ASN A 425 15.84 -13.54 27.80
N LEU A 426 15.41 -13.44 26.54
CA LEU A 426 14.12 -12.83 26.18
C LEU A 426 12.94 -13.65 26.70
N VAL A 427 12.99 -14.97 26.54
CA VAL A 427 11.91 -15.86 27.01
C VAL A 427 11.86 -15.87 28.53
N ALA A 428 13.00 -15.85 29.21
CA ALA A 428 13.06 -15.78 30.67
C ALA A 428 12.40 -14.50 31.21
N MET A 429 12.67 -13.35 30.59
CA MET A 429 12.02 -12.08 30.96
C MET A 429 10.50 -12.14 30.77
N VAL A 430 10.04 -12.64 29.62
CA VAL A 430 8.59 -12.74 29.34
C VAL A 430 7.92 -13.73 30.28
N LYS A 431 8.58 -14.84 30.60
CA LYS A 431 8.07 -15.86 31.53
C LYS A 431 7.92 -15.32 32.96
N GLU A 432 8.80 -14.43 33.41
CA GLU A 432 8.67 -13.77 34.71
C GLU A 432 7.47 -12.82 34.76
N LEU A 433 7.10 -12.22 33.63
CA LEU A 433 6.02 -11.23 33.52
C LEU A 433 4.65 -11.82 33.13
N ALA A 434 4.63 -13.04 32.59
CA ALA A 434 3.43 -13.63 32.01
C ALA A 434 2.72 -14.56 33.00
N ASP A 435 1.45 -14.28 33.27
CA ASP A 435 0.53 -15.17 33.97
C ASP A 435 -0.32 -15.99 32.96
N PRO A 436 -0.97 -17.08 33.42
CA PRO A 436 -1.96 -17.79 32.61
C PRO A 436 -3.01 -16.84 32.02
N ASP A 437 -3.48 -17.15 30.81
CA ASP A 437 -4.46 -16.37 30.03
C ASP A 437 -3.97 -14.99 29.55
N HIS A 438 -2.71 -14.61 29.82
CA HIS A 438 -2.12 -13.41 29.24
C HIS A 438 -1.98 -13.50 27.71
N THR A 439 -2.22 -12.36 27.06
CA THR A 439 -1.91 -12.15 25.65
C THR A 439 -0.52 -11.54 25.52
N ILE A 440 0.35 -12.23 24.77
CA ILE A 440 1.73 -11.85 24.50
C ILE A 440 1.88 -11.54 23.02
N VAL A 441 2.42 -10.37 22.70
CA VAL A 441 2.59 -9.90 21.30
C VAL A 441 4.07 -9.81 20.94
N ASP A 442 4.46 -10.54 19.89
CA ASP A 442 5.79 -10.49 19.28
C ASP A 442 5.73 -9.54 18.07
N PHE A 443 6.09 -8.28 18.29
CA PHE A 443 6.19 -7.25 17.26
C PHE A 443 7.46 -7.43 16.42
N CYS A 444 7.34 -7.27 15.10
CA CYS A 444 8.43 -7.56 14.14
C CYS A 444 8.99 -8.97 14.33
N SER A 445 8.08 -9.95 14.47
CA SER A 445 8.39 -11.33 14.85
C SER A 445 9.29 -12.06 13.85
N GLY A 446 9.36 -11.58 12.60
CA GLY A 446 10.08 -12.23 11.53
C GLY A 446 9.59 -13.66 11.32
N GLY A 447 10.52 -14.62 11.35
CA GLY A 447 10.19 -16.04 11.24
C GLY A 447 9.65 -16.69 12.53
N GLY A 448 9.26 -15.90 13.53
CA GLY A 448 8.69 -16.39 14.80
C GLY A 448 9.71 -16.99 15.77
N HIS A 449 10.98 -16.56 15.73
CA HIS A 449 12.04 -17.16 16.55
C HIS A 449 11.82 -17.02 18.06
N VAL A 450 11.16 -15.96 18.52
CA VAL A 450 10.81 -15.76 19.93
C VAL A 450 9.39 -16.24 20.18
N GLY A 451 8.41 -15.73 19.42
CA GLY A 451 7.00 -16.08 19.58
C GLY A 451 6.69 -17.58 19.57
N ILE A 452 7.33 -18.37 18.70
CA ILE A 452 7.12 -19.84 18.66
C ILE A 452 7.64 -20.51 19.94
N VAL A 453 8.79 -20.07 20.45
CA VAL A 453 9.34 -20.58 21.70
C VAL A 453 8.42 -20.22 22.86
N LEU A 454 7.95 -18.98 22.91
CA LEU A 454 7.00 -18.51 23.92
C LEU A 454 5.73 -19.36 23.93
N ALA A 455 5.10 -19.54 22.76
CA ALA A 455 3.88 -20.33 22.62
C ALA A 455 4.07 -21.78 23.08
N HIS A 456 5.23 -22.37 22.79
CA HIS A 456 5.57 -23.72 23.25
C HIS A 456 5.80 -23.80 24.76
N THR A 457 6.45 -22.79 25.36
CA THR A 457 6.78 -22.78 26.80
C THR A 457 5.65 -22.33 27.71
N LEU A 458 4.69 -21.56 27.17
CA LEU A 458 3.59 -20.94 27.89
C LEU A 458 2.26 -21.36 27.24
N PRO A 459 1.85 -22.63 27.35
CA PRO A 459 0.66 -23.16 26.66
C PRO A 459 -0.66 -22.54 27.12
N GLN A 460 -0.67 -21.90 28.30
CA GLN A 460 -1.83 -21.20 28.86
C GLN A 460 -1.89 -19.72 28.45
N CYS A 461 -0.87 -19.18 27.78
CA CYS A 461 -0.90 -17.82 27.26
C CYS A 461 -1.26 -17.82 25.77
N GLN A 462 -1.91 -16.76 25.30
CA GLN A 462 -2.13 -16.53 23.87
C GLN A 462 -0.96 -15.74 23.27
N VAL A 463 -0.37 -16.22 22.19
CA VAL A 463 0.76 -15.56 21.53
C VAL A 463 0.36 -15.05 20.14
N ILE A 464 0.60 -13.76 19.87
CA ILE A 464 0.31 -13.12 18.58
C ILE A 464 1.61 -12.67 17.93
N LEU A 465 1.88 -13.14 16.72
CA LEU A 465 3.04 -12.75 15.93
C LEU A 465 2.63 -11.70 14.91
N ILE A 466 3.24 -10.52 15.00
CA ILE A 466 3.00 -9.42 14.05
C ILE A 466 4.24 -9.24 13.18
N GLU A 467 4.05 -9.23 11.86
CA GLU A 467 5.13 -9.07 10.89
C GLU A 467 4.60 -8.56 9.55
N ASN A 468 5.23 -7.55 8.97
CA ASN A 468 4.78 -7.04 7.67
C ASN A 468 5.23 -7.96 6.51
N LYS A 469 6.42 -8.57 6.62
CA LYS A 469 6.96 -9.45 5.58
C LYS A 469 6.24 -10.79 5.53
N GLU A 470 5.31 -10.94 4.59
CA GLU A 470 4.50 -12.15 4.40
C GLU A 470 5.33 -13.44 4.40
N GLU A 471 6.46 -13.48 3.67
CA GLU A 471 7.23 -14.73 3.57
C GLU A 471 7.81 -15.16 4.92
N SER A 472 8.10 -14.20 5.81
CA SER A 472 8.56 -14.48 7.17
C SER A 472 7.46 -15.06 8.04
N LEU A 473 6.26 -14.48 7.96
CA LEU A 473 5.11 -14.92 8.74
C LEU A 473 4.60 -16.30 8.25
N VAL A 474 4.63 -16.56 6.94
CA VAL A 474 4.33 -17.88 6.37
C VAL A 474 5.29 -18.95 6.89
N ARG A 475 6.59 -18.65 7.00
CA ARG A 475 7.56 -19.56 7.64
C ARG A 475 7.24 -19.80 9.11
N ALA A 476 6.88 -18.76 9.85
CA ALA A 476 6.48 -18.88 11.26
C ALA A 476 5.25 -19.78 11.43
N ARG A 477 4.24 -19.60 10.56
CA ARG A 477 3.03 -20.44 10.51
C ARG A 477 3.37 -21.91 10.25
N HIS A 478 4.19 -22.18 9.24
CA HIS A 478 4.59 -23.56 8.92
C HIS A 478 5.28 -24.25 10.09
N ARG A 479 6.26 -23.59 10.72
CA ARG A 479 6.97 -24.09 11.91
C ARG A 479 6.01 -24.34 13.08
N SER A 480 5.04 -23.45 13.29
CA SER A 480 4.05 -23.60 14.36
C SER A 480 3.10 -24.77 14.13
N SER A 481 2.67 -24.99 12.87
CA SER A 481 1.85 -26.15 12.50
C SER A 481 2.58 -27.48 12.69
N GLN A 482 3.88 -27.55 12.37
CA GLN A 482 4.71 -28.74 12.61
C GLN A 482 4.80 -29.10 14.10
N LEU A 483 4.69 -28.10 14.97
CA LEU A 483 4.71 -28.25 16.43
C LEU A 483 3.32 -28.49 17.04
N GLY A 484 2.25 -28.44 16.22
CA GLY A 484 0.87 -28.59 16.70
C GLY A 484 0.39 -27.47 17.63
N LEU A 485 1.04 -26.30 17.63
CA LEU A 485 0.71 -25.19 18.52
C LEU A 485 -0.69 -24.63 18.20
N GLN A 486 -1.52 -24.46 19.23
CA GLN A 486 -2.89 -23.93 19.10
C GLN A 486 -3.04 -22.54 19.71
N ASN A 487 -2.22 -22.18 20.68
CA ASN A 487 -2.23 -20.89 21.39
C ASN A 487 -1.44 -19.78 20.66
N ILE A 488 -1.31 -19.88 19.33
CA ILE A 488 -0.54 -18.95 18.50
C ILE A 488 -1.37 -18.45 17.32
N SER A 489 -1.25 -17.16 17.04
CA SER A 489 -1.93 -16.49 15.92
C SER A 489 -0.99 -15.51 15.22
N PHE A 490 -1.33 -15.15 13.99
CA PHE A 490 -0.47 -14.42 13.06
C PHE A 490 -1.21 -13.22 12.50
N ILE A 491 -0.56 -12.05 12.52
CA ILE A 491 -1.06 -10.82 11.92
C ILE A 491 -0.01 -10.30 10.94
N GLN A 492 -0.35 -10.29 9.65
CA GLN A 492 0.43 -9.58 8.64
C GLN A 492 -0.04 -8.13 8.59
N ALA A 493 0.74 -7.21 9.14
CA ALA A 493 0.41 -5.79 9.11
C ALA A 493 1.64 -4.93 9.41
N ASN A 494 1.53 -3.64 9.08
CA ASN A 494 2.38 -2.60 9.68
C ASN A 494 2.01 -2.45 11.17
N LEU A 495 2.93 -1.97 12.00
CA LEU A 495 2.74 -1.96 13.46
C LEU A 495 1.54 -1.09 13.87
N ASP A 496 1.34 0.04 13.17
CA ASP A 496 0.28 1.01 13.44
C ASP A 496 -1.15 0.47 13.19
N TYR A 497 -1.28 -0.66 12.49
CA TYR A 497 -2.58 -1.32 12.29
C TYR A 497 -3.01 -2.20 13.45
N PHE A 498 -2.11 -2.53 14.38
CA PHE A 498 -2.49 -3.31 15.57
C PHE A 498 -3.00 -2.39 16.67
N ILE A 499 -4.22 -2.66 17.14
CA ILE A 499 -4.91 -1.92 18.21
C ILE A 499 -5.42 -2.86 19.32
N GLY A 500 -5.02 -4.13 19.29
CA GLY A 500 -5.43 -5.13 20.27
C GLY A 500 -4.83 -4.89 21.65
N ASN A 501 -5.57 -5.27 22.68
CA ASN A 501 -5.06 -5.28 24.05
C ASN A 501 -4.08 -6.45 24.26
N PHE A 502 -3.03 -6.22 25.04
CA PHE A 502 -2.06 -7.24 25.42
C PHE A 502 -1.44 -6.92 26.78
N GLN A 503 -0.91 -7.95 27.46
CA GLN A 503 -0.25 -7.80 28.75
C GLN A 503 1.27 -7.69 28.59
N VAL A 504 1.85 -8.41 27.63
CA VAL A 504 3.29 -8.35 27.37
C VAL A 504 3.54 -8.12 25.88
N GLY A 505 4.22 -7.01 25.57
CA GLY A 505 4.67 -6.71 24.21
C GLY A 505 6.18 -6.80 24.12
N ARG A 506 6.69 -7.46 23.08
CA ARG A 506 8.13 -7.52 22.81
C ARG A 506 8.42 -7.22 21.34
N GLY A 507 9.34 -6.31 21.08
CA GLY A 507 9.85 -5.99 19.75
C GLY A 507 11.37 -6.15 19.68
N LEU A 508 11.87 -6.72 18.58
CA LEU A 508 13.29 -6.63 18.23
C LEU A 508 13.40 -5.86 16.93
N ASP A 509 13.91 -4.64 17.00
CA ASP A 509 14.26 -3.89 15.81
C ASP A 509 15.60 -4.40 15.25
N LYS A 510 15.61 -4.66 13.94
CA LYS A 510 16.84 -4.72 13.17
C LYS A 510 16.82 -3.51 12.25
N LYS A 511 17.58 -2.48 12.61
CA LYS A 511 18.16 -1.60 11.60
C LYS A 511 19.07 -2.47 10.71
N GLU A 512 18.56 -2.86 9.55
CA GLU A 512 19.44 -3.09 8.41
C GLU A 512 19.94 -1.70 8.01
N ASP A 513 21.20 -1.40 8.38
CA ASP A 513 21.94 -0.29 7.80
C ASP A 513 21.83 -0.43 6.28
N ARG A 514 21.17 0.55 5.63
CA ARG A 514 21.08 0.64 4.17
C ARG A 514 22.34 1.28 3.61
#